data_AF-A0A1Y1MUD8-F1
#
_entry.id   AF-A0A1Y1MUD8-F1
#
_cell.length_a   1.000
_cell.length_b   1.000
_cell.length_c   1.000
_cell.angle_alpha   90.00
_cell.angle_beta   90.00
_cell.angle_gamma   90.00
#
_symmetry.space_group_name_H-M   'P 1'
#
loop_
_entity.id
_entity.type
_entity.pdbx_description
1 polymer ?
#
loop_
_entity_poly.entity_id
_entity_poly.type
_entity_poly.pdbx_seq_one_letter_code
_entity_poly.pdbx_strand_id
1 'polypeptide(L)'
;MEYTREQKMEISTIIKESITALLEDRDFMDKLAAKVAMSIEKKLEDFKIQTEGRLNNLKKENVKLATELDELKQYSRRNNIRVFGIPETSGENVEDKFLSVTKDRMSIVLMPNEIERCHRIGKKINNKPRPVIIKFMSYKTKALLYLNKKLLKGTGITLREDLTSDRAKLYKLAVDKYGFNNVWTYDGVIKLKLKNTIQSIRSADDIGLD
;
A
#
# COMPACT_ATOMS: atom_id res chain seq x y z
N MET A 1 -59.83 29.54 -42.95
CA MET A 1 -60.36 28.48 -43.83
C MET A 1 -59.75 27.17 -43.38
N GLU A 2 -60.57 26.19 -43.03
CA GLU A 2 -60.12 24.86 -42.64
C GLU A 2 -60.13 23.94 -43.86
N TYR A 3 -59.04 23.18 -44.06
CA TYR A 3 -58.94 22.23 -45.18
C TYR A 3 -60.04 21.17 -45.11
N THR A 4 -60.58 20.78 -46.28
CA THR A 4 -61.60 19.74 -46.37
C THR A 4 -61.03 18.35 -46.04
N ARG A 5 -61.90 17.40 -45.68
CA ARG A 5 -61.50 16.02 -45.32
C ARG A 5 -60.73 15.32 -46.43
N GLU A 6 -61.12 15.59 -47.67
CA GLU A 6 -60.51 15.03 -48.89
C GLU A 6 -59.11 15.59 -49.12
N GLN A 7 -58.96 16.92 -49.01
CA GLN A 7 -57.65 17.59 -49.08
C GLN A 7 -56.68 17.07 -47.99
N LYS A 8 -57.18 16.86 -46.77
CA LYS A 8 -56.38 16.27 -45.68
C LYS A 8 -55.93 14.83 -45.98
N MET A 9 -56.79 14.02 -46.60
CA MET A 9 -56.43 12.64 -47.02
C MET A 9 -55.39 12.63 -48.13
N GLU A 10 -55.57 13.45 -49.15
CA GLU A 10 -54.68 13.51 -50.31
C GLU A 10 -53.28 13.97 -49.90
N ILE A 11 -53.18 15.01 -49.07
CA ILE A 11 -51.91 15.45 -48.47
C ILE A 11 -51.27 14.31 -47.65
N SER A 12 -52.06 13.57 -46.86
CA SER A 12 -51.53 12.45 -46.06
C SER A 12 -50.97 11.32 -46.93
N THR A 13 -51.60 11.04 -48.08
CA THR A 13 -51.14 9.99 -49.01
C THR A 13 -49.84 10.41 -49.68
N ILE A 14 -49.77 11.64 -50.20
CA ILE A 14 -48.58 12.19 -50.85
C ILE A 14 -47.39 12.21 -49.88
N ILE A 15 -47.62 12.64 -48.63
CA ILE A 15 -46.57 12.63 -47.60
C ILE A 15 -46.07 11.21 -47.33
N LYS A 16 -46.97 10.22 -47.21
CA LYS A 16 -46.58 8.82 -47.00
C LYS A 16 -45.72 8.31 -48.15
N GLU A 17 -46.19 8.46 -49.39
CA GLU A 17 -45.47 7.99 -50.58
C GLU A 17 -44.10 8.65 -50.71
N SER A 18 -44.01 9.96 -50.45
CA SER A 18 -42.75 10.71 -50.48
C SER A 18 -41.77 10.22 -49.42
N ILE A 19 -42.24 9.94 -48.21
CA ILE A 19 -41.41 9.38 -47.13
C ILE A 19 -40.95 7.96 -47.48
N THR A 20 -41.85 7.12 -48.01
CA THR A 20 -41.51 5.75 -48.41
C THR A 20 -40.44 5.74 -49.50
N ALA A 21 -40.58 6.58 -50.53
CA ALA A 21 -39.59 6.72 -51.59
C ALA A 21 -38.22 7.18 -51.06
N LEU A 22 -38.19 8.12 -50.10
CA LEU A 22 -36.94 8.55 -49.45
C LEU A 22 -36.29 7.44 -48.61
N LEU A 23 -37.07 6.59 -47.95
CA LEU A 23 -36.56 5.46 -47.15
C LEU A 23 -36.10 4.28 -48.01
N GLU A 24 -36.65 4.12 -49.22
CA GLU A 24 -36.23 3.12 -50.20
C GLU A 24 -35.02 3.59 -51.03
N ASP A 25 -34.74 4.89 -51.07
CA ASP A 25 -33.56 5.46 -51.71
C ASP A 25 -32.28 5.01 -50.97
N ARG A 26 -31.48 4.20 -51.66
CA ARG A 26 -30.23 3.66 -51.10
C ARG A 26 -29.21 4.74 -50.77
N ASP A 27 -29.06 5.75 -51.62
CA ASP A 27 -28.04 6.80 -51.43
C ASP A 27 -28.39 7.66 -50.21
N PHE A 28 -29.67 7.95 -50.00
CA PHE A 28 -30.17 8.59 -48.79
C PHE A 28 -29.88 7.74 -47.54
N MET A 29 -30.25 6.46 -47.56
CA MET A 29 -30.04 5.56 -46.42
C MET A 29 -28.57 5.33 -46.09
N ASP A 30 -27.70 5.20 -47.10
CA ASP A 30 -26.26 5.06 -46.92
C ASP A 30 -25.66 6.32 -46.29
N LYS A 31 -26.05 7.51 -46.75
CA LYS A 31 -25.63 8.79 -46.16
C LYS A 31 -26.12 8.95 -44.73
N LEU A 32 -27.37 8.57 -44.45
CA LEU A 32 -27.93 8.60 -43.09
C LEU A 32 -27.18 7.64 -42.17
N ALA A 33 -26.97 6.40 -42.60
CA ALA A 33 -26.24 5.38 -41.87
C ALA A 33 -24.79 5.82 -41.59
N ALA A 34 -24.09 6.37 -42.59
CA ALA A 34 -22.74 6.91 -42.42
C ALA A 34 -22.70 8.03 -41.38
N LYS A 35 -23.64 8.98 -41.42
CA LYS A 35 -23.70 10.08 -40.45
C LYS A 35 -23.99 9.60 -39.03
N VAL A 36 -24.85 8.59 -38.88
CA VAL A 36 -25.14 7.96 -37.59
C VAL A 36 -23.92 7.19 -37.07
N ALA A 37 -23.28 6.39 -37.93
CA ALA A 37 -22.07 5.63 -37.59
C ALA A 37 -20.94 6.57 -37.12
N MET A 38 -20.65 7.64 -37.88
CA MET A 38 -19.66 8.65 -37.49
C MET A 38 -19.99 9.29 -36.12
N SER A 39 -21.27 9.55 -35.84
CA SER A 39 -21.68 10.10 -34.54
C SER A 39 -21.48 9.11 -33.40
N ILE A 40 -21.75 7.82 -33.63
CA ILE A 40 -21.54 6.75 -32.65
C ILE A 40 -20.05 6.53 -32.41
N GLU A 41 -19.25 6.40 -33.46
CA GLU A 41 -17.80 6.24 -33.38
C GLU A 41 -17.14 7.37 -32.58
N LYS A 42 -17.52 8.62 -32.86
CA LYS A 42 -17.03 9.77 -32.11
C LYS A 42 -17.39 9.68 -30.63
N LYS A 43 -18.65 9.35 -30.30
CA LYS A 43 -19.08 9.20 -28.89
C LYS A 43 -18.38 8.05 -28.18
N LEU A 44 -18.11 6.95 -28.89
CA LEU A 44 -17.38 5.80 -28.35
C LEU A 44 -15.93 6.17 -28.04
N GLU A 45 -15.26 6.89 -28.94
CA GLU A 45 -13.89 7.35 -28.73
C GLU A 45 -13.82 8.34 -27.56
N ASP A 46 -14.72 9.33 -27.51
CA ASP A 46 -14.81 10.28 -26.40
C ASP A 46 -15.04 9.55 -25.06
N PHE A 47 -15.94 8.56 -25.04
CA PHE A 47 -16.23 7.75 -23.86
C PHE A 47 -15.04 6.90 -23.42
N LYS A 48 -14.31 6.31 -24.37
CA LYS A 48 -13.10 5.53 -24.12
C LYS A 48 -12.02 6.41 -23.49
N ILE A 49 -11.72 7.57 -24.08
CA ILE A 49 -10.75 8.54 -23.55
C ILE A 49 -11.13 8.96 -22.13
N GLN A 50 -12.42 9.26 -21.89
CA GLN A 50 -12.89 9.63 -20.56
C GLN A 50 -12.72 8.49 -19.54
N THR A 51 -13.02 7.26 -19.94
CA THR A 51 -12.93 6.08 -19.09
C THR A 51 -11.47 5.76 -18.74
N GLU A 52 -10.57 5.80 -19.72
CA GLU A 52 -9.13 5.61 -19.52
C GLU A 52 -8.55 6.69 -18.61
N GLY A 53 -8.97 7.96 -18.80
CA GLY A 53 -8.59 9.07 -17.93
C GLY A 53 -9.03 8.85 -16.48
N ARG A 54 -10.28 8.44 -16.26
CA ARG A 54 -10.81 8.11 -14.92
C ARG A 54 -10.07 6.93 -14.30
N LEU A 55 -9.83 5.86 -15.07
CA LEU A 55 -9.10 4.68 -14.60
C LEU A 55 -7.68 5.03 -14.16
N ASN A 56 -6.97 5.85 -14.93
CA ASN A 56 -5.63 6.31 -14.58
C ASN A 56 -5.62 7.17 -13.32
N ASN A 57 -6.61 8.04 -13.15
CA ASN A 57 -6.74 8.85 -11.93
C ASN A 57 -7.02 7.96 -10.70
N LEU A 58 -7.95 7.01 -10.80
CA LEU A 58 -8.26 6.06 -9.72
C LEU A 58 -7.03 5.21 -9.34
N LYS A 59 -6.25 4.75 -10.32
CA LYS A 59 -5.00 4.02 -10.05
C LYS A 59 -3.99 4.88 -9.28
N LYS A 60 -3.80 6.14 -9.68
CA LYS A 60 -2.92 7.09 -8.99
C LYS A 60 -3.37 7.36 -7.56
N GLU A 61 -4.67 7.59 -7.35
CA GLU A 61 -5.24 7.80 -6.03
C GLU A 61 -5.09 6.57 -5.13
N ASN A 62 -5.31 5.37 -5.67
CA ASN A 62 -5.17 4.14 -4.91
C ASN A 62 -3.71 3.93 -4.44
N VAL A 63 -2.72 4.16 -5.31
CA VAL A 63 -1.29 4.12 -4.93
C VAL A 63 -0.97 5.15 -3.85
N LYS A 64 -1.49 6.37 -3.98
CA LYS A 64 -1.31 7.43 -2.98
C LYS A 64 -1.90 7.02 -1.62
N LEU A 65 -3.16 6.57 -1.61
CA LEU A 65 -3.86 6.14 -0.38
C LEU A 65 -3.16 4.94 0.26
N ALA A 66 -2.71 3.96 -0.52
CA ALA A 66 -1.96 2.82 -0.02
C ALA A 66 -0.64 3.25 0.65
N THR A 67 0.05 4.23 0.06
CA THR A 67 1.29 4.80 0.60
C THR A 67 1.04 5.52 1.93
N GLU A 68 0.07 6.44 1.97
CA GLU A 68 -0.29 7.18 3.18
C GLU A 68 -0.76 6.25 4.30
N LEU A 69 -1.52 5.20 3.97
CA LEU A 69 -1.97 4.20 4.93
C LEU A 69 -0.80 3.41 5.54
N ASP A 70 0.19 3.01 4.74
CA ASP A 70 1.40 2.37 5.27
C ASP A 70 2.22 3.33 6.14
N GLU A 71 2.37 4.58 5.75
CA GLU A 71 3.05 5.60 6.56
C GLU A 71 2.38 5.79 7.92
N LEU A 72 1.05 5.93 7.96
CA LEU A 72 0.28 6.02 9.21
C LEU A 72 0.44 4.77 10.07
N LYS A 73 0.36 3.58 9.45
CA LYS A 73 0.59 2.31 10.16
C LYS A 73 2.00 2.24 10.74
N GLN A 74 3.02 2.64 9.98
CA GLN A 74 4.40 2.63 10.46
C GLN A 74 4.62 3.68 11.55
N TYR A 75 4.02 4.87 11.43
CA TYR A 75 4.08 5.92 12.44
C TYR A 75 3.49 5.47 13.77
N SER A 76 2.36 4.74 13.75
CA SER A 76 1.77 4.15 14.96
C SER A 76 2.69 3.13 15.66
N ARG A 77 3.64 2.55 14.93
CA ARG A 77 4.64 1.57 15.42
C ARG A 77 5.96 2.21 15.81
N ARG A 78 6.11 3.54 15.73
CA ARG A 78 7.40 4.23 15.92
C ARG A 78 8.02 3.98 17.31
N ASN A 79 7.18 3.84 18.32
CA ASN A 79 7.57 3.52 19.69
C ASN A 79 7.64 2.02 19.97
N ASN A 80 7.54 1.17 18.96
CA ASN A 80 7.59 -0.28 19.12
C ASN A 80 8.98 -0.82 18.76
N ILE A 81 9.40 -1.85 19.49
CA ILE A 81 10.55 -2.71 19.14
C ILE A 81 10.09 -4.17 19.19
N ARG A 82 10.66 -4.98 18.30
CA ARG A 82 10.62 -6.44 18.39
C ARG A 82 11.91 -6.98 18.97
N VAL A 83 11.79 -7.80 19.99
CA VAL A 83 12.90 -8.48 20.65
C VAL A 83 12.85 -9.97 20.34
N PHE A 84 13.97 -10.53 19.93
CA PHE A 84 14.12 -11.96 19.66
C PHE A 84 15.15 -12.56 20.61
N GLY A 85 14.97 -13.83 20.97
CA GLY A 85 15.97 -14.59 21.73
C GLY A 85 15.80 -14.56 23.25
N ILE A 86 14.81 -13.83 23.80
CA ILE A 86 14.50 -13.92 25.24
C ILE A 86 13.93 -15.31 25.54
N PRO A 87 14.54 -16.12 26.43
CA PRO A 87 14.04 -17.45 26.78
C PRO A 87 12.59 -17.42 27.27
N GLU A 88 11.76 -18.32 26.73
CA GLU A 88 10.33 -18.42 27.03
C GLU A 88 10.08 -19.55 28.05
N THR A 89 9.42 -19.22 29.16
CA THR A 89 9.06 -20.18 30.23
C THR A 89 7.56 -20.09 30.53
N SER A 90 6.99 -21.16 31.08
CA SER A 90 5.58 -21.15 31.52
C SER A 90 5.37 -20.14 32.64
N GLY A 91 4.26 -19.40 32.61
CA GLY A 91 3.93 -18.38 33.62
C GLY A 91 4.90 -17.21 33.70
N GLU A 92 5.69 -16.94 32.65
CA GLU A 92 6.68 -15.86 32.66
C GLU A 92 6.04 -14.47 32.74
N ASN A 93 6.70 -13.56 33.47
CA ASN A 93 6.59 -12.14 33.20
C ASN A 93 7.66 -11.76 32.18
N VAL A 94 7.25 -11.56 30.92
CA VAL A 94 8.18 -11.22 29.84
C VAL A 94 8.72 -9.79 29.96
N GLU A 95 7.99 -8.90 30.65
CA GLU A 95 8.44 -7.55 30.93
C GLU A 95 9.62 -7.54 31.90
N ASP A 96 9.50 -8.26 33.02
CA ASP A 96 10.60 -8.40 33.99
C ASP A 96 11.86 -8.98 33.32
N LYS A 97 11.70 -10.00 32.48
CA LYS A 97 12.82 -10.58 31.71
C LYS A 97 13.46 -9.54 30.79
N PHE A 98 12.66 -8.71 30.13
CA PHE A 98 13.19 -7.66 29.27
C PHE A 98 13.95 -6.59 30.08
N LEU A 99 13.40 -6.16 31.22
CA LEU A 99 14.04 -5.21 32.13
C LEU A 99 15.39 -5.75 32.66
N SER A 100 15.46 -7.04 33.01
CA SER A 100 16.73 -7.70 33.37
C SER A 100 17.71 -7.69 32.20
N VAL A 101 17.27 -7.99 30.98
CA VAL A 101 18.14 -7.96 29.80
C VAL A 101 18.73 -6.56 29.56
N THR A 102 17.92 -5.50 29.64
CA THR A 102 18.42 -4.13 29.43
C THR A 102 19.40 -3.72 30.53
N LYS A 103 19.12 -4.09 31.79
CA LYS A 103 20.01 -3.83 32.92
C LYS A 103 21.32 -4.60 32.80
N ASP A 104 21.26 -5.92 32.65
CA ASP A 104 22.41 -6.82 32.79
C ASP A 104 23.29 -6.86 31.53
N ARG A 105 22.72 -6.62 30.35
CA ARG A 105 23.44 -6.73 29.07
C ARG A 105 23.69 -5.40 28.39
N MET A 106 22.92 -4.36 28.72
CA MET A 106 23.07 -3.04 28.09
C MET A 106 23.46 -1.96 29.10
N SER A 107 23.47 -2.25 30.40
CA SER A 107 23.65 -1.27 31.48
C SER A 107 22.64 -0.12 31.41
N ILE A 108 21.42 -0.40 30.91
CA ILE A 108 20.31 0.54 30.80
C ILE A 108 19.20 0.08 31.75
N VAL A 109 18.99 0.87 32.80
CA VAL A 109 17.90 0.64 33.76
C VAL A 109 16.66 1.34 33.24
N LEU A 110 15.62 0.56 32.99
CA LEU A 110 14.29 1.08 32.63
C LEU A 110 13.35 0.89 33.81
N MET A 111 12.43 1.84 33.96
CA MET A 111 11.34 1.73 34.91
C MET A 111 10.12 1.07 34.22
N PRO A 112 9.30 0.27 34.93
CA PRO A 112 8.11 -0.36 34.34
C PRO A 112 7.16 0.65 33.67
N ASN A 113 7.03 1.85 34.22
CA ASN A 113 6.18 2.92 33.66
C ASN A 113 6.69 3.52 32.34
N GLU A 114 7.90 3.16 31.87
CA GLU A 114 8.38 3.52 30.54
C GLU A 114 7.87 2.57 29.45
N ILE A 115 7.33 1.43 29.84
CA ILE A 115 6.75 0.41 28.96
C ILE A 115 5.24 0.55 28.99
N GLU A 116 4.63 0.80 27.84
CA GLU A 116 3.17 0.84 27.69
C GLU A 116 2.60 -0.58 27.60
N ARG A 117 3.29 -1.46 26.86
CA ARG A 117 2.85 -2.84 26.65
C ARG A 117 4.03 -3.74 26.27
N CYS A 118 4.12 -4.90 26.90
CA CYS A 118 5.11 -5.93 26.58
C CYS A 118 4.44 -7.32 26.51
N HIS A 119 4.54 -8.02 25.39
CA HIS A 119 3.98 -9.37 25.26
C HIS A 119 4.63 -10.19 24.14
N ARG A 120 4.52 -11.52 24.26
CA ARG A 120 4.93 -12.47 23.21
C ARG A 120 3.97 -12.41 22.02
N ILE A 121 4.49 -12.54 20.81
CA ILE A 121 3.71 -12.57 19.58
C ILE A 121 3.96 -13.85 18.77
N GLY A 122 2.94 -14.27 18.02
CA GLY A 122 3.01 -15.46 17.17
C GLY A 122 2.69 -16.77 17.89
N LYS A 123 2.69 -17.85 17.11
CA LYS A 123 2.42 -19.21 17.59
C LYS A 123 3.65 -19.77 18.29
N LYS A 124 3.44 -20.57 19.35
CA LYS A 124 4.51 -21.28 20.04
C LYS A 124 5.04 -22.37 19.11
N ILE A 125 6.33 -22.39 18.87
CA ILE A 125 7.02 -23.41 18.07
C ILE A 125 8.02 -24.09 19.00
N ASN A 126 8.08 -25.43 18.96
CA ASN A 126 9.03 -26.19 19.77
C ASN A 126 10.46 -25.70 19.51
N ASN A 127 11.24 -25.56 20.59
CA ASN A 127 12.66 -25.15 20.57
C ASN A 127 12.97 -23.72 20.09
N LYS A 128 11.99 -22.83 19.92
CA LYS A 128 12.27 -21.42 19.61
C LYS A 128 11.40 -20.47 20.44
N PRO A 129 11.99 -19.59 21.28
CA PRO A 129 11.24 -18.57 21.99
C PRO A 129 10.51 -17.65 21.02
N ARG A 130 9.24 -17.34 21.32
CA ARG A 130 8.46 -16.39 20.53
C ARG A 130 9.06 -14.98 20.62
N PRO A 131 9.00 -14.19 19.55
CA PRO A 131 9.38 -12.78 19.63
C PRO A 131 8.53 -12.03 20.64
N VAL A 132 9.11 -11.01 21.27
CA VAL A 132 8.41 -10.07 22.15
C VAL A 132 8.19 -8.79 21.38
N ILE A 133 6.98 -8.23 21.43
CA ILE A 133 6.71 -6.86 21.00
C ILE A 133 6.60 -5.98 22.24
N ILE A 134 7.28 -4.84 22.19
CA ILE A 134 7.34 -3.88 23.29
C ILE A 134 6.99 -2.51 22.72
N LYS A 135 6.01 -1.85 23.33
CA LYS A 135 5.64 -0.46 23.05
C LYS A 135 6.09 0.40 24.22
N PHE A 136 6.84 1.45 23.93
CA PHE A 136 7.33 2.39 24.93
C PHE A 136 6.44 3.63 25.02
N MET A 137 6.39 4.24 26.19
CA MET A 137 5.69 5.52 26.40
C MET A 137 6.33 6.67 25.63
N SER A 138 7.64 6.56 25.34
CA SER A 138 8.43 7.62 24.71
C SER A 138 9.29 7.08 23.57
N TYR A 139 9.32 7.83 22.47
CA TYR A 139 10.27 7.60 21.38
C TYR A 139 11.73 7.66 21.87
N LYS A 140 12.05 8.51 22.85
CA LYS A 140 13.41 8.66 23.38
C LYS A 140 13.91 7.38 24.02
N THR A 141 13.08 6.72 24.83
CA THR A 141 13.40 5.43 25.46
C THR A 141 13.63 4.36 24.40
N LYS A 142 12.74 4.26 23.40
CA LYS A 142 12.90 3.37 22.25
C LYS A 142 14.21 3.63 21.50
N ALA A 143 14.53 4.90 21.20
CA ALA A 143 15.71 5.29 20.45
C ALA A 143 17.02 4.96 21.21
N LEU A 144 17.06 5.25 22.52
CA LEU A 144 18.19 4.93 23.39
C LEU A 144 18.53 3.43 23.33
N LEU A 145 17.53 2.56 23.49
CA LEU A 145 17.71 1.12 23.39
C LEU A 145 18.17 0.70 22.00
N TYR A 146 17.54 1.22 20.95
CA TYR A 146 17.83 0.81 19.58
C TYR A 146 19.25 1.18 19.15
N LEU A 147 19.75 2.36 19.57
CA LEU A 147 21.13 2.79 19.32
C LEU A 147 22.16 1.90 20.04
N ASN A 148 21.80 1.40 21.23
CA ASN A 148 22.67 0.56 22.05
C ASN A 148 22.52 -0.95 21.78
N LYS A 149 21.69 -1.37 20.81
CA LYS A 149 21.43 -2.79 20.50
C LYS A 149 22.69 -3.62 20.21
N LYS A 150 23.79 -2.98 19.80
CA LYS A 150 25.10 -3.62 19.58
C LYS A 150 25.68 -4.28 20.84
N LEU A 151 25.29 -3.81 22.03
CA LEU A 151 25.69 -4.40 23.32
C LEU A 151 25.13 -5.81 23.52
N LEU A 152 24.08 -6.19 22.79
CA LEU A 152 23.50 -7.53 22.83
C LEU A 152 24.23 -8.53 21.93
N LYS A 153 25.25 -8.11 21.18
CA LYS A 153 26.01 -9.00 20.29
C LYS A 153 26.62 -10.17 21.10
N GLY A 154 26.43 -11.40 20.62
CA GLY A 154 26.92 -12.60 21.29
C GLY A 154 25.98 -13.18 22.35
N THR A 155 24.93 -12.47 22.76
CA THR A 155 23.96 -12.97 23.77
C THR A 155 22.87 -13.88 23.19
N GLY A 156 22.74 -13.93 21.85
CA GLY A 156 21.61 -14.56 21.17
C GLY A 156 20.33 -13.69 21.14
N ILE A 157 20.33 -12.53 21.80
CA ILE A 157 19.21 -11.58 21.81
C ILE A 157 19.42 -10.51 20.74
N THR A 158 18.36 -10.17 20.00
CA THR A 158 18.41 -9.08 19.01
C THR A 158 17.21 -8.14 19.12
N LEU A 159 17.46 -6.84 18.94
CA LEU A 159 16.44 -5.80 18.83
C LEU A 159 16.27 -5.39 17.36
N ARG A 160 15.03 -5.33 16.90
CA ARG A 160 14.65 -4.89 15.54
C ARG A 160 13.48 -3.93 15.62
N GLU A 161 13.35 -3.04 14.63
CA GLU A 161 12.17 -2.19 14.55
C GLU A 161 10.91 -3.02 14.24
N ASP A 162 9.77 -2.58 14.75
CA ASP A 162 8.47 -3.13 14.38
C ASP A 162 8.00 -2.52 13.06
N LEU A 163 8.38 -3.16 11.96
CA LEU A 163 7.95 -2.76 10.62
C LEU A 163 6.53 -3.28 10.32
N THR A 164 5.80 -2.58 9.45
CA THR A 164 4.63 -3.13 8.78
C THR A 164 5.00 -4.40 8.00
N SER A 165 4.02 -5.25 7.73
CA SER A 165 4.25 -6.50 6.99
C SER A 165 4.97 -6.24 5.65
N ASP A 166 4.53 -5.22 4.92
CA ASP A 166 5.04 -4.94 3.58
C ASP A 166 6.45 -4.36 3.62
N ARG A 167 6.74 -3.45 4.56
CA ARG A 167 8.12 -3.00 4.83
C ARG A 167 9.02 -4.14 5.29
N ALA A 168 8.53 -5.06 6.13
CA ALA A 168 9.32 -6.21 6.56
C ALA A 168 9.68 -7.14 5.39
N LYS A 169 8.75 -7.35 4.44
CA LYS A 169 9.00 -8.08 3.19
C LYS A 169 10.01 -7.34 2.32
N LEU A 170 9.83 -6.03 2.12
CA LEU A 170 10.75 -5.21 1.34
C LEU A 170 12.16 -5.20 1.94
N TYR A 171 12.28 -5.08 3.26
CA TYR A 171 13.55 -5.18 3.97
C TYR A 171 14.23 -6.52 3.70
N LYS A 172 13.49 -7.62 3.75
CA LYS A 172 14.02 -8.95 3.46
C LYS A 172 14.51 -9.04 2.01
N LEU A 173 13.71 -8.60 1.04
CA LEU A 173 14.11 -8.59 -0.38
C LEU A 173 15.39 -7.78 -0.61
N ALA A 174 15.49 -6.61 0.01
CA ALA A 174 16.67 -5.76 -0.08
C ALA A 174 17.91 -6.44 0.56
N VAL A 175 17.75 -7.08 1.72
CA VAL A 175 18.83 -7.86 2.36
C VAL A 175 19.26 -9.04 1.50
N ASP A 176 18.31 -9.78 0.92
CA ASP A 176 18.60 -10.93 0.07
C ASP A 176 19.38 -10.51 -1.19
N LYS A 177 19.10 -9.31 -1.73
CA LYS A 177 19.77 -8.77 -2.93
C LYS A 177 21.13 -8.10 -2.64
N TYR A 178 21.22 -7.26 -1.60
CA TYR A 178 22.38 -6.40 -1.36
C TYR A 178 23.23 -6.83 -0.15
N GLY A 179 22.76 -7.81 0.63
CA GLY A 179 23.42 -8.29 1.84
C GLY A 179 23.10 -7.46 3.08
N PHE A 180 23.10 -8.12 4.23
CA PHE A 180 22.71 -7.55 5.53
C PHE A 180 23.58 -6.36 5.99
N ASN A 181 24.82 -6.25 5.51
CA ASN A 181 25.72 -5.14 5.84
C ASN A 181 25.36 -3.83 5.12
N ASN A 182 24.61 -3.92 4.01
CA ASN A 182 24.27 -2.77 3.19
C ASN A 182 22.83 -2.29 3.42
N VAL A 183 22.03 -3.03 4.20
CA VAL A 183 20.61 -2.73 4.43
C VAL A 183 20.29 -2.70 5.92
N TRP A 184 19.76 -1.59 6.39
CA TRP A 184 19.32 -1.43 7.78
C TRP A 184 18.02 -0.63 7.84
N THR A 185 17.43 -0.55 9.03
CA THR A 185 16.28 0.31 9.27
C THR A 185 16.62 1.38 10.29
N TYR A 186 16.06 2.56 10.08
CA TYR A 186 16.10 3.66 11.02
C TYR A 186 14.76 4.39 11.02
N ASP A 187 14.12 4.44 12.17
CA ASP A 187 12.84 5.11 12.39
C ASP A 187 11.73 4.61 11.46
N GLY A 188 11.68 3.29 11.28
CA GLY A 188 10.71 2.62 10.39
C GLY A 188 11.00 2.78 8.90
N VAL A 189 12.06 3.48 8.51
CA VAL A 189 12.50 3.64 7.12
C VAL A 189 13.63 2.66 6.82
N ILE A 190 13.54 1.96 5.69
CA ILE A 190 14.60 1.07 5.24
C ILE A 190 15.64 1.89 4.48
N LYS A 191 16.91 1.69 4.83
CA LYS A 191 18.07 2.36 4.26
C LYS A 191 18.92 1.34 3.52
N LEU A 192 19.33 1.70 2.31
CA LEU A 192 20.21 0.93 1.45
C LEU A 192 21.46 1.74 1.15
N LYS A 193 22.63 1.15 1.40
CA LYS A 193 23.93 1.70 1.01
C LYS A 193 24.35 1.12 -0.32
N LEU A 194 24.55 1.99 -1.31
CA LEU A 194 25.10 1.65 -2.62
C LEU A 194 26.39 2.43 -2.83
N LYS A 195 27.52 1.71 -2.89
CA LYS A 195 28.86 2.34 -2.99
C LYS A 195 29.05 3.40 -1.87
N ASN A 196 28.96 4.68 -2.23
CA ASN A 196 29.13 5.83 -1.32
C ASN A 196 27.83 6.59 -1.02
N THR A 197 26.68 6.15 -1.51
CA THR A 197 25.39 6.81 -1.24
C THR A 197 24.50 5.94 -0.35
N ILE A 198 23.64 6.61 0.43
CA ILE A 198 22.62 5.97 1.25
C ILE A 198 21.27 6.49 0.77
N GLN A 199 20.41 5.59 0.33
CA GLN A 199 19.05 5.92 -0.11
C GLN A 199 18.01 5.25 0.79
N SER A 200 16.83 5.86 0.85
CA SER A 200 15.68 5.24 1.50
C SER A 200 14.90 4.45 0.47
N ILE A 201 14.52 3.22 0.80
CA ILE A 201 13.68 2.40 -0.08
C ILE A 201 12.27 2.29 0.50
N ARG A 202 11.28 2.44 -0.37
CA ARG A 202 9.84 2.48 -0.08
C ARG A 202 9.07 1.49 -0.96
N SER A 203 9.60 1.10 -2.12
CA SER A 203 9.01 0.10 -3.02
C SER A 203 10.04 -0.93 -3.52
N ALA A 204 9.56 -1.94 -4.25
CA ALA A 204 10.42 -2.91 -4.96
C ALA A 204 11.20 -2.25 -6.11
N ASP A 205 10.62 -1.24 -6.76
CA ASP A 205 11.27 -0.48 -7.82
C ASP A 205 12.54 0.21 -7.32
N ASP A 206 12.54 0.72 -6.07
CA ASP A 206 13.72 1.34 -5.44
C ASP A 206 14.90 0.39 -5.24
N ILE A 207 14.65 -0.93 -5.30
CA ILE A 207 15.66 -1.98 -5.23
C ILE A 207 15.92 -2.63 -6.59
N GLY A 208 15.40 -2.06 -7.69
CA GLY A 208 15.59 -2.54 -9.06
C GLY A 208 15.09 -3.97 -9.27
N LEU A 209 13.97 -4.30 -8.63
CA LEU A 209 13.22 -5.54 -8.88
C LEU A 209 11.95 -5.14 -9.62
N ASP A 210 11.97 -5.26 -10.94
CA ASP A 210 10.78 -5.24 -11.79
C ASP A 210 10.04 -6.59 -11.71
#